data_AF-A0A343W039-F1
#
_entry.id   AF-A0A343W039-F1
#
_cell.length_a   1.000
_cell.length_b   1.000
_cell.length_c   1.000
_cell.angle_alpha   90.00
_cell.angle_beta   90.00
_cell.angle_gamma   90.00
#
_symmetry.space_group_name_H-M   'P 1'
#
loop_
_entity.id
_entity.type
_entity.pdbx_description
1 polymer ?
#
loop_
_entity_poly.entity_id
_entity_poly.type
_entity_poly.pdbx_seq_one_letter_code
_entity_poly.pdbx_strand_id
1 'polypeptide(L)'
;ANLRRAFEEAEKNSPAIIFIDEIDSIAPKREKTNGEVERRVVSQLLTLMDGIKSRGQVVVIAATNRHNSIDPALRRFGRFDREIDIGVPDDNGRFEILRIHTKNMKLSPDVKLEELASNTHGFVGADLAQLCTEAALTCIREKMDVIDLEDEIIDKEVLESMCVTQDHFNMALGTCNPSSLRETVVEVPNVKWDDIGGLDEVKNTLREMILYPIDHPDKFEKFGMSPSRGVLFYGPPGCGKTLLAKAVASECSANFVSIKGPELLTMWFGESEANVREVFDKARNDAPCVLFF
;
A
#
# COMPACT_ATOMS: atom_id res chain seq x y z
N ALA A 1 -13.48 -28.35 13.58
CA ALA A 1 -13.27 -28.50 15.05
C ALA A 1 -12.41 -27.36 15.60
N ASN A 2 -11.28 -27.04 14.98
CA ASN A 2 -10.33 -26.04 15.50
C ASN A 2 -10.87 -24.60 15.56
N LEU A 3 -11.67 -24.17 14.58
CA LEU A 3 -12.17 -22.79 14.49
C LEU A 3 -13.16 -22.44 15.61
N ARG A 4 -14.06 -23.37 15.98
CA ARG A 4 -14.97 -23.19 17.12
C ARG A 4 -14.20 -23.07 18.44
N ARG A 5 -13.19 -23.92 18.64
CA ARG A 5 -12.37 -23.91 19.86
C ARG A 5 -11.66 -22.56 20.03
N ALA A 6 -11.14 -21.97 18.95
CA ALA A 6 -10.49 -20.66 19.00
C ALA A 6 -11.44 -19.55 19.48
N PHE A 7 -12.69 -19.53 19.01
CA PHE A 7 -13.69 -18.56 19.46
C PHE A 7 -14.10 -18.80 20.93
N GLU A 8 -14.31 -20.06 21.33
CA GLU A 8 -14.63 -20.39 22.72
C GLU A 8 -13.49 -20.02 23.70
N GLU A 9 -12.23 -20.17 23.26
CA GLU A 9 -11.06 -19.79 24.04
C GLU A 9 -10.91 -18.27 24.14
N ALA A 10 -11.14 -17.54 23.06
CA ALA A 10 -11.13 -16.07 23.08
C ALA A 10 -12.24 -15.51 23.98
N GLU A 11 -13.44 -16.10 23.96
CA GLU A 11 -14.54 -15.68 24.85
C GLU A 11 -14.21 -15.90 26.34
N LYS A 12 -13.54 -17.01 26.68
CA LYS A 12 -13.10 -17.29 28.06
C LYS A 12 -12.02 -16.32 28.53
N ASN A 13 -11.17 -15.85 27.62
CA ASN A 13 -10.06 -14.94 27.89
C ASN A 13 -10.37 -13.47 27.57
N SER A 14 -11.67 -13.11 27.52
CA SER A 14 -12.12 -11.74 27.27
C SER A 14 -11.50 -10.74 28.28
N PRO A 15 -10.93 -9.59 27.83
CA PRO A 15 -10.88 -9.08 26.46
C PRO A 15 -9.83 -9.75 25.57
N ALA A 16 -10.21 -10.08 24.33
CA ALA A 16 -9.36 -10.82 23.39
C ALA A 16 -9.49 -10.31 21.94
N ILE A 17 -8.43 -10.48 21.15
CA ILE A 17 -8.44 -10.23 19.70
C ILE A 17 -8.19 -11.56 19.00
N ILE A 18 -9.07 -11.95 18.09
CA ILE A 18 -8.85 -13.06 17.17
C ILE A 18 -8.32 -12.47 15.87
N PHE A 19 -7.08 -12.81 15.51
CA PHE A 19 -6.49 -12.43 14.23
C PHE A 19 -6.53 -13.60 13.25
N ILE A 20 -7.13 -13.40 12.08
CA ILE A 20 -7.23 -14.38 10.99
C ILE A 20 -6.43 -13.86 9.80
N ASP A 21 -5.26 -14.41 9.57
CA ASP A 21 -4.49 -14.11 8.36
C ASP A 21 -4.98 -14.95 7.18
N GLU A 22 -4.82 -14.43 5.97
CA GLU A 22 -5.25 -15.07 4.71
C GLU A 22 -6.70 -15.61 4.76
N ILE A 23 -7.66 -14.77 5.17
CA ILE A 23 -9.06 -15.21 5.33
C ILE A 23 -9.68 -15.77 4.04
N ASP A 24 -9.18 -15.38 2.87
CA ASP A 24 -9.62 -15.91 1.58
C ASP A 24 -9.29 -17.39 1.37
N SER A 25 -8.32 -17.93 2.10
CA SER A 25 -8.01 -19.37 2.13
C SER A 25 -9.09 -20.18 2.85
N ILE A 26 -9.76 -19.60 3.85
CA ILE A 26 -10.80 -20.29 4.65
C ILE A 26 -12.22 -19.89 4.26
N ALA A 27 -12.40 -18.74 3.62
CA ALA A 27 -13.69 -18.20 3.25
C ALA A 27 -13.75 -17.61 1.83
N PRO A 28 -13.40 -18.39 0.78
CA PRO A 28 -13.54 -17.94 -0.59
C PRO A 28 -15.01 -17.82 -1.03
N LYS A 29 -15.26 -17.09 -2.12
CA LYS A 29 -16.57 -17.01 -2.79
C LYS A 29 -17.10 -18.40 -3.14
N ARG A 30 -18.23 -18.78 -2.54
CA ARG A 30 -18.91 -20.09 -2.70
C ARG A 30 -19.16 -20.51 -4.15
N GLU A 31 -19.40 -19.55 -5.04
CA GLU A 31 -19.66 -19.79 -6.48
C GLU A 31 -18.43 -20.35 -7.21
N LYS A 32 -17.22 -19.99 -6.76
CA LYS A 32 -15.95 -20.48 -7.33
C LYS A 32 -15.43 -21.75 -6.65
N THR A 33 -16.10 -22.19 -5.59
CA THR A 33 -15.64 -23.26 -4.70
C THR A 33 -16.30 -24.59 -5.07
N ASN A 34 -15.50 -25.56 -5.54
CA ASN A 34 -15.97 -26.91 -5.89
C ASN A 34 -16.04 -27.86 -4.67
N GLY A 35 -15.38 -27.54 -3.55
CA GLY A 35 -15.32 -28.37 -2.36
C GLY A 35 -16.47 -28.16 -1.37
N GLU A 36 -17.14 -29.25 -0.96
CA GLU A 36 -18.18 -29.23 0.10
C GLU A 36 -17.59 -28.83 1.47
N VAL A 37 -16.34 -29.22 1.73
CA VAL A 37 -15.63 -28.92 2.98
C VAL A 37 -15.43 -27.42 3.17
N GLU A 38 -14.95 -26.72 2.14
CA GLU A 38 -14.72 -25.27 2.17
C GLU A 38 -16.03 -24.51 2.43
N ARG A 39 -17.13 -24.89 1.76
CA ARG A 39 -18.46 -24.30 1.99
C ARG A 39 -18.94 -24.49 3.44
N ARG A 40 -18.63 -25.63 4.06
CA ARG A 40 -18.93 -25.89 5.48
C ARG A 40 -18.08 -25.01 6.39
N VAL A 41 -16.80 -24.79 6.08
CA VAL A 41 -15.92 -23.89 6.85
C VAL A 41 -16.43 -22.46 6.81
N VAL A 42 -16.79 -21.95 5.62
CA VAL A 42 -17.38 -20.60 5.47
C VAL A 42 -18.66 -20.46 6.29
N SER A 43 -19.56 -21.46 6.20
CA SER A 43 -20.82 -21.44 6.95
C SER A 43 -20.61 -21.51 8.46
N GLN A 44 -19.60 -22.25 8.91
CA GLN A 44 -19.21 -22.30 10.31
C GLN A 44 -18.67 -20.94 10.79
N LEU A 45 -17.80 -20.30 10.02
CA LEU A 45 -17.26 -18.98 10.36
C LEU A 45 -18.38 -17.93 10.47
N LEU A 46 -19.32 -17.90 9.52
CA LEU A 46 -20.49 -17.02 9.59
C LEU A 46 -21.30 -17.22 10.86
N THR A 47 -21.56 -18.48 11.23
CA THR A 47 -22.30 -18.82 12.45
C THR A 47 -21.57 -18.37 13.71
N LEU A 48 -20.23 -18.47 13.72
CA LEU A 48 -19.42 -18.03 14.85
C LEU A 48 -19.40 -16.50 14.97
N MET A 49 -19.28 -15.78 13.85
CA MET A 49 -19.36 -14.32 13.83
C MET A 49 -20.73 -13.81 14.32
N ASP A 50 -21.83 -14.41 13.83
CA ASP A 50 -23.20 -14.08 14.28
C ASP A 50 -23.43 -14.43 15.76
N GLY A 51 -22.69 -15.41 16.27
CA GLY A 51 -22.78 -15.91 17.64
C GLY A 51 -22.02 -15.08 18.68
N ILE A 52 -21.15 -14.15 18.27
CA ILE A 52 -20.44 -13.26 19.20
C ILE A 52 -21.47 -12.41 19.93
N LYS A 53 -21.58 -12.59 21.24
CA LYS A 53 -22.54 -11.86 22.07
C LYS A 53 -22.24 -10.36 22.02
N SER A 54 -23.28 -9.54 21.83
CA SER A 54 -23.22 -8.07 21.71
C SER A 54 -22.64 -7.31 22.93
N ARG A 55 -22.32 -7.99 24.03
CA ARG A 55 -21.57 -7.43 25.17
C ARG A 55 -20.04 -7.57 25.00
N GLY A 56 -19.61 -7.97 23.80
CA GLY A 56 -18.32 -8.60 23.50
C GLY A 56 -17.10 -7.70 23.68
N GLN A 57 -16.16 -8.17 24.49
CA GLN A 57 -14.78 -7.68 24.48
C GLN A 57 -13.88 -8.57 23.60
N VAL A 58 -14.49 -9.34 22.68
CA VAL A 58 -13.79 -10.13 21.65
C VAL A 58 -13.92 -9.41 20.32
N VAL A 59 -12.79 -9.01 19.74
CA VAL A 59 -12.71 -8.37 18.42
C VAL A 59 -12.09 -9.34 17.43
N VAL A 60 -12.67 -9.47 16.24
CA VAL A 60 -12.11 -10.29 15.16
C VAL A 60 -11.51 -9.37 14.10
N ILE A 61 -10.21 -9.52 13.85
CA ILE A 61 -9.48 -8.84 12.79
C ILE A 61 -9.08 -9.89 11.76
N ALA A 62 -9.30 -9.61 10.48
CA ALA A 62 -8.92 -10.49 9.39
C ALA A 62 -8.10 -9.74 8.33
N ALA A 63 -7.11 -10.42 7.75
CA ALA A 63 -6.29 -9.91 6.66
C ALA A 63 -6.49 -10.76 5.39
N THR A 64 -6.50 -10.12 4.23
CA THR A 64 -6.50 -10.77 2.92
C THR A 64 -5.80 -9.88 1.90
N ASN A 65 -5.10 -10.50 0.96
CA ASN A 65 -4.51 -9.81 -0.20
C ASN A 65 -5.54 -9.62 -1.34
N ARG A 66 -6.74 -10.21 -1.21
CA ARG A 66 -7.74 -10.24 -2.28
C ARG A 66 -9.11 -9.91 -1.72
N HIS A 67 -9.43 -8.63 -1.66
CA HIS A 67 -10.75 -8.18 -1.17
C HIS A 67 -11.93 -8.81 -1.91
N ASN A 68 -11.77 -9.03 -3.21
CA ASN A 68 -12.82 -9.58 -4.07
C ASN A 68 -12.92 -11.12 -4.03
N SER A 69 -12.05 -11.82 -3.31
CA SER A 69 -12.09 -13.29 -3.23
C SER A 69 -12.93 -13.81 -2.06
N ILE A 70 -13.18 -13.00 -1.03
CA ILE A 70 -13.92 -13.41 0.17
C ILE A 70 -15.44 -13.49 -0.05
N ASP A 71 -16.10 -14.35 0.73
CA ASP A 71 -17.57 -14.48 0.71
C ASP A 71 -18.26 -13.15 1.08
N PRO A 72 -19.11 -12.56 0.22
CA PRO A 72 -19.78 -11.29 0.49
C PRO A 72 -20.67 -11.29 1.74
N ALA A 73 -21.10 -12.45 2.22
CA ALA A 73 -21.85 -12.55 3.46
C ALA A 73 -21.01 -12.16 4.68
N LEU A 74 -19.68 -12.38 4.66
CA LEU A 74 -18.80 -12.00 5.77
C LEU A 74 -18.65 -10.48 5.91
N ARG A 75 -18.85 -9.72 4.83
CA ARG A 75 -18.75 -8.25 4.77
C ARG A 75 -20.04 -7.52 5.18
N ARG A 76 -21.03 -8.26 5.68
CA ARG A 76 -22.33 -7.67 6.09
C ARG A 76 -22.25 -7.13 7.51
N PHE A 77 -23.13 -6.18 7.80
CA PHE A 77 -23.30 -5.60 9.14
C PHE A 77 -23.42 -6.69 10.22
N GLY A 78 -22.68 -6.52 11.31
CA GLY A 78 -22.60 -7.49 12.42
C GLY A 78 -21.50 -8.56 12.27
N ARG A 79 -20.72 -8.53 11.19
CA ARG A 79 -19.57 -9.42 10.95
C ARG A 79 -18.31 -8.58 10.74
N PHE A 80 -17.75 -8.53 9.52
CA PHE A 80 -16.77 -7.51 9.14
C PHE A 80 -17.53 -6.30 8.61
N ASP A 81 -17.98 -5.45 9.53
CA ASP A 81 -18.71 -4.21 9.25
C ASP A 81 -17.78 -3.03 8.90
N ARG A 82 -16.49 -3.17 9.19
CA ARG A 82 -15.43 -2.23 8.83
C ARG A 82 -14.38 -2.91 7.96
N GLU A 83 -14.05 -2.26 6.86
CA GLU A 83 -12.98 -2.66 5.94
C GLU A 83 -11.96 -1.52 5.93
N ILE A 84 -10.68 -1.88 6.08
CA ILE A 84 -9.57 -0.92 6.08
C ILE A 84 -8.62 -1.40 5.01
N ASP A 85 -8.36 -0.55 4.02
CA ASP A 85 -7.36 -0.80 3.00
C ASP A 85 -5.96 -0.44 3.55
N ILE A 86 -5.00 -1.34 3.37
CA ILE A 86 -3.60 -1.12 3.73
C ILE A 86 -2.83 -1.11 2.41
N GLY A 87 -2.64 0.08 1.86
CA GLY A 87 -1.97 0.29 0.58
C GLY A 87 -0.44 0.25 0.66
N VAL A 88 0.19 0.41 -0.50
CA VAL A 88 1.64 0.63 -0.62
C VAL A 88 2.01 1.96 0.05
N PRO A 89 3.07 2.00 0.87
CA PRO A 89 3.49 3.23 1.54
C PRO A 89 3.99 4.29 0.53
N ASP A 90 3.67 5.55 0.82
CA ASP A 90 4.21 6.73 0.14
C ASP A 90 5.66 7.02 0.56
N ASP A 91 6.28 8.05 -0.02
CA ASP A 91 7.68 8.44 0.27
C ASP A 91 7.93 8.58 1.79
N ASN A 92 7.04 9.26 2.50
CA ASN A 92 7.16 9.48 3.95
C ASN A 92 6.96 8.18 4.74
N GLY A 93 5.99 7.35 4.36
CA GLY A 93 5.76 6.04 4.95
C GLY A 93 6.97 5.13 4.77
N ARG A 94 7.57 5.11 3.58
CA ARG A 94 8.80 4.35 3.30
C ARG A 94 9.98 4.84 4.13
N PHE A 95 10.12 6.15 4.29
CA PHE A 95 11.13 6.75 5.18
C PHE A 95 10.97 6.29 6.64
N GLU A 96 9.76 6.33 7.18
CA GLU A 96 9.50 5.86 8.55
C GLU A 96 9.76 4.36 8.72
N ILE A 97 9.37 3.55 7.73
CA ILE A 97 9.67 2.10 7.72
C ILE A 97 11.18 1.86 7.73
N LEU A 98 11.94 2.55 6.85
CA LEU A 98 13.39 2.48 6.83
C LEU A 98 13.98 2.89 8.18
N ARG A 99 13.48 3.95 8.82
CA ARG A 99 13.93 4.40 10.14
C ARG A 99 13.68 3.36 11.24
N ILE A 100 12.56 2.65 11.17
CA ILE A 100 12.22 1.56 12.11
C ILE A 100 13.19 0.39 11.94
N HIS A 101 13.39 -0.08 10.70
CA HIS A 101 14.24 -1.24 10.41
C HIS A 101 15.73 -0.95 10.62
N THR A 102 16.15 0.30 10.48
CA THR A 102 17.55 0.71 10.71
C THR A 102 17.83 1.18 12.14
N LYS A 103 16.83 1.24 13.03
CA LYS A 103 16.98 1.77 14.40
C LYS A 103 18.09 1.10 15.21
N ASN A 104 18.31 -0.20 15.03
CA ASN A 104 19.33 -0.98 15.73
C ASN A 104 20.58 -1.22 14.87
N MET A 105 20.63 -0.65 13.66
CA MET A 105 21.78 -0.76 12.77
C MET A 105 22.73 0.41 13.04
N LYS A 106 24.03 0.12 13.12
CA LYS A 106 25.04 1.18 13.15
C LYS A 106 25.19 1.73 11.73
N LEU A 107 24.52 2.84 11.46
CA LEU A 107 24.60 3.53 10.17
C LEU A 107 25.78 4.51 10.15
N SER A 108 26.39 4.62 8.97
CA SER A 108 27.38 5.65 8.71
C SER A 108 26.71 7.03 8.55
N PRO A 109 27.35 8.16 8.93
CA PRO A 109 26.73 9.48 8.88
C PRO A 109 26.32 9.98 7.49
N ASP A 110 26.86 9.36 6.44
CA ASP A 110 26.57 9.64 5.03
C ASP A 110 25.31 8.94 4.51
N VAL A 111 24.71 8.02 5.29
CA VAL A 111 23.49 7.32 4.89
C VAL A 111 22.31 8.27 4.86
N LYS A 112 21.66 8.38 3.70
CA LYS A 112 20.49 9.25 3.47
C LYS A 112 19.24 8.40 3.26
N LEU A 113 18.48 8.18 4.33
CA LEU A 113 17.27 7.37 4.28
C LEU A 113 16.16 8.04 3.45
N GLU A 114 16.12 9.37 3.39
CA GLU A 114 15.17 10.14 2.58
C GLU A 114 15.37 9.88 1.08
N GLU A 115 16.63 9.77 0.65
CA GLU A 115 16.98 9.46 -0.74
C GLU A 115 16.59 8.01 -1.08
N LEU A 116 16.84 7.07 -0.16
CA LEU A 116 16.42 5.67 -0.31
C LEU A 116 14.90 5.55 -0.38
N ALA A 117 14.15 6.28 0.46
CA ALA A 117 12.69 6.29 0.43
C ALA A 117 12.14 6.82 -0.91
N SER A 118 12.77 7.86 -1.47
CA SER A 118 12.40 8.42 -2.78
C SER A 118 12.68 7.46 -3.94
N ASN A 119 13.74 6.64 -3.83
CA ASN A 119 14.15 5.69 -4.88
C ASN A 119 13.53 4.29 -4.75
N THR A 120 12.74 4.03 -3.70
CA THR A 120 12.09 2.74 -3.43
C THR A 120 10.60 2.76 -3.76
N HIS A 121 10.23 3.43 -4.85
CA HIS A 121 8.84 3.46 -5.33
C HIS A 121 8.28 2.04 -5.53
N GLY A 122 7.08 1.79 -5.00
CA GLY A 122 6.45 0.46 -5.05
C GLY A 122 7.03 -0.57 -4.08
N PHE A 123 7.96 -0.20 -3.20
CA PHE A 123 8.39 -1.11 -2.13
C PHE A 123 7.33 -1.13 -1.03
N VAL A 124 6.92 -2.33 -0.60
CA VAL A 124 6.10 -2.49 0.61
C VAL A 124 6.98 -2.64 1.84
N GLY A 125 6.38 -2.66 3.04
CA GLY A 125 7.13 -2.78 4.29
C GLY A 125 8.06 -4.00 4.33
N ALA A 126 7.62 -5.14 3.78
CA ALA A 126 8.45 -6.33 3.68
C ALA A 126 9.68 -6.14 2.76
N ASP A 127 9.50 -5.46 1.62
CA ASP A 127 10.61 -5.18 0.68
C ASP A 127 11.65 -4.25 1.31
N LEU A 128 11.20 -3.22 2.06
CA LEU A 128 12.09 -2.30 2.77
C LEU A 128 12.84 -2.98 3.93
N ALA A 129 12.17 -3.89 4.65
CA ALA A 129 12.81 -4.72 5.67
C ALA A 129 13.90 -5.62 5.06
N GLN A 130 13.60 -6.22 3.90
CA GLN A 130 14.57 -7.01 3.14
C GLN A 130 15.74 -6.15 2.66
N LEU A 131 15.47 -4.95 2.13
CA LEU A 131 16.50 -4.00 1.71
C LEU A 131 17.48 -3.68 2.86
N CYS A 132 16.97 -3.39 4.06
CA CYS A 132 17.79 -3.14 5.24
C CYS A 132 18.61 -4.37 5.64
N THR A 133 18.01 -5.56 5.55
CA THR A 133 18.66 -6.83 5.87
C THR A 133 19.79 -7.14 4.90
N GLU A 134 19.59 -6.97 3.60
CA GLU A 134 20.62 -7.18 2.58
C GLU A 134 21.77 -6.17 2.71
N ALA A 135 21.47 -4.90 3.04
CA ALA A 135 22.51 -3.91 3.31
C ALA A 135 23.36 -4.31 4.53
N ALA A 136 22.72 -4.81 5.60
CA ALA A 136 23.44 -5.33 6.78
C ALA A 136 24.28 -6.56 6.44
N LEU A 137 23.73 -7.52 5.69
CA LEU A 137 24.46 -8.72 5.27
C LEU A 137 25.65 -8.40 4.37
N THR A 138 25.52 -7.38 3.51
CA THR A 138 26.62 -6.91 2.67
C THR A 138 27.76 -6.37 3.52
N CYS A 139 27.44 -5.54 4.53
CA CYS A 139 28.43 -5.07 5.51
C CYS A 139 29.12 -6.22 6.26
N ILE A 140 28.37 -7.27 6.63
CA ILE A 140 28.94 -8.44 7.32
C ILE A 140 29.87 -9.21 6.39
N ARG A 141 29.46 -9.45 5.14
CA ARG A 141 30.25 -10.17 4.13
C ARG A 141 31.60 -9.51 3.88
N GLU A 142 31.67 -8.17 3.84
CA GLU A 142 32.94 -7.45 3.69
C GLU A 142 33.91 -7.64 4.86
N LYS A 143 33.40 -8.02 6.03
CA LYS A 143 34.19 -8.26 7.24
C LYS A 143 34.38 -9.75 7.54
N MET A 144 33.80 -10.65 6.74
CA MET A 144 33.89 -12.09 6.96
C MET A 144 35.32 -12.63 6.97
N ASP A 145 36.23 -12.03 6.21
CA ASP A 145 37.66 -12.43 6.21
C ASP A 145 38.38 -12.15 7.54
N VAL A 146 37.78 -11.31 8.40
CA VAL A 146 38.32 -10.90 9.71
C VAL A 146 37.56 -11.58 10.86
N ILE A 147 36.39 -12.17 10.58
CA ILE A 147 35.59 -12.87 11.58
C ILE A 147 36.09 -14.31 11.66
N ASP A 148 36.59 -14.71 12.82
CA ASP A 148 36.84 -16.13 13.08
C ASP A 148 35.50 -16.87 13.25
N LEU A 149 35.24 -17.84 12.39
CA LEU A 149 34.01 -18.63 12.40
C LEU A 149 34.06 -19.78 13.42
N GLU A 150 35.23 -20.05 13.99
CA GLU A 150 35.41 -21.09 15.01
C GLU A 150 35.03 -20.60 16.42
N ASP A 151 34.98 -19.27 16.63
CA ASP A 151 34.61 -18.66 17.89
C ASP A 151 33.09 -18.45 18.03
N GLU A 152 32.55 -18.74 19.22
CA GLU A 152 31.11 -18.55 19.52
C GLU A 152 30.72 -17.07 19.67
N ILE A 153 31.69 -16.17 19.83
CA ILE A 153 31.48 -14.75 20.13
C ILE A 153 32.38 -13.91 19.23
N ILE A 154 31.79 -12.96 18.50
CA ILE A 154 32.53 -12.00 17.68
C ILE A 154 33.21 -10.97 18.58
N ASP A 155 34.48 -10.70 18.33
CA ASP A 155 35.25 -9.69 19.03
C ASP A 155 34.60 -8.30 18.99
N LYS A 156 34.65 -7.62 20.13
CA LYS A 156 34.04 -6.29 20.30
C LYS A 156 34.62 -5.26 19.33
N GLU A 157 35.92 -5.33 19.02
CA GLU A 157 36.58 -4.43 18.07
C GLU A 157 36.03 -4.61 16.64
N VAL A 158 35.77 -5.86 16.24
CA VAL A 158 35.18 -6.19 14.93
C VAL A 158 33.76 -5.65 14.86
N LEU A 159 32.95 -5.88 15.91
CA LEU A 159 31.59 -5.35 16.02
C LEU A 159 31.55 -3.81 16.02
N GLU A 160 32.50 -3.16 16.69
CA GLU A 160 32.62 -1.70 16.69
C GLU A 160 33.02 -1.14 15.32
N SER A 161 33.75 -1.92 14.51
CA SER A 161 34.12 -1.55 13.14
C SER A 161 33.00 -1.76 12.10
N MET A 162 31.97 -2.56 12.42
CA MET A 162 30.84 -2.80 11.53
C MET A 162 29.95 -1.55 11.45
N CYS A 163 29.85 -0.99 10.25
CA CYS A 163 29.07 0.21 9.99
C CYS A 163 28.44 0.10 8.60
N VAL A 164 27.12 0.23 8.53
CA VAL A 164 26.39 0.15 7.26
C VAL A 164 26.47 1.49 6.55
N THR A 165 26.99 1.51 5.32
CA THR A 165 27.21 2.69 4.49
C THR A 165 26.13 2.86 3.43
N GLN A 166 26.12 4.01 2.76
CA GLN A 166 25.21 4.24 1.63
C GLN A 166 25.46 3.23 0.49
N ASP A 167 26.70 2.82 0.27
CA ASP A 167 27.06 1.85 -0.78
C ASP A 167 26.45 0.47 -0.53
N HIS A 168 26.36 0.02 0.73
CA HIS A 168 25.67 -1.24 1.03
C HIS A 168 24.18 -1.19 0.66
N PHE A 169 23.51 -0.05 0.90
CA PHE A 169 22.13 0.13 0.47
C PHE A 169 22.02 0.19 -1.06
N ASN A 170 22.94 0.86 -1.75
CA ASN A 170 22.96 0.91 -3.21
C ASN A 170 23.17 -0.48 -3.82
N MET A 171 24.03 -1.31 -3.24
CA MET A 171 24.20 -2.70 -3.66
C MET A 171 22.94 -3.53 -3.41
N ALA A 172 22.31 -3.37 -2.25
CA ALA A 172 21.08 -4.06 -1.89
C ALA A 172 19.89 -3.65 -2.79
N LEU A 173 19.81 -2.38 -3.23
CA LEU A 173 18.83 -1.93 -4.22
C LEU A 173 19.02 -2.62 -5.58
N GLY A 174 20.25 -3.02 -5.93
CA GLY A 174 20.53 -3.77 -7.16
C GLY A 174 20.01 -5.20 -7.15
N THR A 175 19.70 -5.76 -5.98
CA THR A 175 19.23 -7.16 -5.82
C THR A 175 17.78 -7.25 -5.36
N CYS A 176 17.28 -6.24 -4.64
CA CYS A 176 15.90 -6.19 -4.16
C CYS A 176 14.95 -5.72 -5.27
N ASN A 177 13.91 -6.51 -5.54
CA ASN A 177 12.86 -6.15 -6.48
C ASN A 177 11.58 -5.79 -5.71
N PRO A 178 10.82 -4.76 -6.12
CA PRO A 178 9.58 -4.42 -5.42
C PRO A 178 8.52 -5.47 -5.70
N SER A 179 7.85 -5.92 -4.64
CA SER A 179 6.79 -6.92 -4.73
C SER A 179 5.50 -6.35 -5.35
N SER A 180 5.29 -5.03 -5.26
CA SER A 180 4.02 -4.39 -5.66
C SER A 180 3.99 -3.80 -7.08
N LEU A 181 5.03 -3.95 -7.90
CA LEU A 181 5.07 -3.40 -9.28
C LEU A 181 3.95 -3.92 -10.22
N ARG A 182 3.14 -4.89 -9.78
CA ARG A 182 1.96 -5.40 -10.51
C ARG A 182 0.65 -4.74 -10.10
N GLU A 183 0.63 -4.00 -9.00
CA GLU A 183 -0.56 -3.31 -8.52
C GLU A 183 -0.57 -1.87 -9.00
N THR A 184 -1.75 -1.34 -9.28
CA THR A 184 -1.91 0.10 -9.53
C THR A 184 -1.49 0.87 -8.28
N VAL A 185 -0.30 1.46 -8.33
CA VAL A 185 0.27 2.17 -7.18
C VAL A 185 -0.51 3.46 -6.98
N VAL A 186 -1.04 3.61 -5.77
CA VAL A 186 -1.70 4.82 -5.31
C VAL A 186 -0.68 5.57 -4.47
N GLU A 187 -0.28 6.76 -4.90
CA GLU A 187 0.67 7.57 -4.14
C GLU A 187 0.22 9.02 -4.06
N VAL A 188 0.60 9.70 -2.99
CA VAL A 188 0.52 11.16 -2.94
C VAL A 188 1.77 11.72 -3.63
N PRO A 189 1.64 12.37 -4.80
CA PRO A 189 2.80 12.89 -5.50
C PRO A 189 3.40 14.08 -4.73
N ASN A 190 4.72 14.22 -4.81
CA ASN A 190 5.49 15.27 -4.16
C ASN A 190 5.80 16.49 -5.07
N VAL A 191 5.28 16.49 -6.30
CA VAL A 191 5.53 17.52 -7.32
C VAL A 191 4.72 18.78 -6.99
N LYS A 192 5.38 19.94 -6.94
CA LYS A 192 4.75 21.25 -6.73
C LYS A 192 4.59 22.01 -8.05
N TRP A 193 3.76 23.04 -8.05
CA TRP A 193 3.61 23.93 -9.21
C TRP A 193 4.88 24.68 -9.60
N ASP A 194 5.75 24.92 -8.61
CA ASP A 194 7.05 25.57 -8.80
C ASP A 194 8.04 24.67 -9.54
N ASP A 195 7.84 23.34 -9.50
CA ASP A 195 8.66 22.37 -10.22
C ASP A 195 8.31 22.33 -11.73
N ILE A 196 7.26 23.03 -12.15
CA ILE A 196 6.79 23.07 -13.54
C ILE A 196 7.07 24.45 -14.13
N GLY A 197 7.95 24.52 -15.13
CA GLY A 197 8.22 25.79 -15.83
C GLY A 197 7.06 26.23 -16.73
N GLY A 198 6.62 27.48 -16.59
CA GLY A 198 5.59 28.10 -17.43
C GLY A 198 4.20 27.47 -17.28
N LEU A 199 3.42 27.44 -18.38
CA LEU A 199 2.06 26.91 -18.45
C LEU A 199 1.07 27.57 -17.48
N ASP A 200 1.30 28.83 -17.10
CA ASP A 200 0.55 29.51 -16.04
C ASP A 200 -0.97 29.56 -16.29
N GLU A 201 -1.38 29.76 -17.54
CA GLU A 201 -2.80 29.69 -17.94
C GLU A 201 -3.40 28.30 -17.69
N VAL A 202 -2.66 27.24 -18.02
CA VAL A 202 -3.09 25.85 -17.81
C VAL A 202 -3.13 25.53 -16.31
N LYS A 203 -2.11 25.97 -15.55
CA LYS A 203 -2.08 25.82 -14.09
C LYS A 203 -3.31 26.46 -13.46
N ASN A 204 -3.61 27.71 -13.79
CA ASN A 204 -4.78 28.42 -13.27
C ASN A 204 -6.09 27.73 -13.66
N THR A 205 -6.21 27.29 -14.91
CA THR A 205 -7.39 26.55 -15.38
C THR A 205 -7.61 25.27 -14.56
N LEU A 206 -6.54 24.52 -14.27
CA LEU A 206 -6.63 23.30 -13.46
C LEU A 206 -7.02 23.60 -12.01
N ARG A 207 -6.50 24.67 -11.41
CA ARG A 207 -6.92 25.10 -10.07
C ARG A 207 -8.40 25.43 -10.02
N GLU A 208 -8.89 26.19 -10.99
CA GLU A 208 -10.31 26.55 -11.07
C GLU A 208 -11.22 25.33 -11.26
N MET A 209 -10.80 24.37 -12.09
CA MET A 209 -11.61 23.19 -12.41
C MET A 209 -11.62 22.15 -11.27
N ILE A 210 -10.52 22.03 -10.53
CA ILE A 210 -10.30 20.90 -9.60
C ILE A 210 -10.30 21.37 -8.15
N LEU A 211 -9.55 22.42 -7.80
CA LEU A 211 -9.44 22.89 -6.41
C LEU A 211 -10.65 23.71 -5.98
N TYR A 212 -11.15 24.64 -6.81
CA TYR A 212 -12.24 25.51 -6.39
C TYR A 212 -13.53 24.77 -6.00
N PRO A 213 -13.93 23.67 -6.68
CA PRO A 213 -15.05 22.87 -6.21
C PRO A 213 -14.83 22.21 -4.85
N ILE A 214 -13.57 21.89 -4.50
CA ILE A 214 -13.19 21.28 -3.23
C ILE A 214 -13.15 22.33 -2.12
N ASP A 215 -12.54 23.49 -2.39
CA ASP A 215 -12.35 24.56 -1.40
C ASP A 215 -13.62 25.41 -1.16
N HIS A 216 -14.52 25.47 -2.14
CA HIS A 216 -15.72 26.32 -2.12
C HIS A 216 -17.02 25.60 -2.53
N PRO A 217 -17.37 24.48 -1.88
CA PRO A 217 -18.55 23.69 -2.27
C PRO A 217 -19.86 24.47 -2.15
N ASP A 218 -19.95 25.38 -1.17
CA ASP A 218 -21.10 26.24 -0.90
C ASP A 218 -21.43 27.18 -2.07
N LYS A 219 -20.39 27.71 -2.74
CA LYS A 219 -20.56 28.57 -3.91
C LYS A 219 -21.09 27.78 -5.10
N PHE A 220 -20.55 26.58 -5.34
CA PHE A 220 -20.99 25.73 -6.45
C PHE A 220 -22.44 25.29 -6.29
N GLU A 221 -22.85 24.91 -5.07
CA GLU A 221 -24.23 24.55 -4.77
C GLU A 221 -25.18 25.75 -4.94
N LYS A 222 -24.80 26.93 -4.44
CA LYS A 222 -25.59 28.16 -4.57
C LYS A 222 -25.84 28.58 -6.02
N PHE A 223 -24.87 28.37 -6.90
CA PHE A 223 -25.00 28.69 -8.33
C PHE A 223 -25.49 27.52 -9.18
N GLY A 224 -25.79 26.36 -8.57
CA GLY A 224 -26.24 25.16 -9.29
C GLY A 224 -25.21 24.61 -10.27
N MET A 225 -23.91 24.88 -10.03
CA MET A 225 -22.82 24.42 -10.87
C MET A 225 -22.32 23.07 -10.41
N SER A 226 -22.06 22.16 -11.34
CA SER A 226 -21.45 20.86 -11.06
C SER A 226 -19.96 20.89 -11.42
N PRO A 227 -19.08 20.27 -10.61
CA PRO A 227 -17.67 20.16 -10.94
C PRO A 227 -17.47 19.35 -12.22
N SER A 228 -16.49 19.75 -13.02
CA SER A 228 -16.04 18.99 -14.19
C SER A 228 -15.51 17.62 -13.74
N ARG A 229 -16.01 16.54 -14.34
CA ARG A 229 -15.65 15.16 -13.95
C ARG A 229 -14.36 14.63 -14.59
N GLY A 230 -13.79 15.36 -15.55
CA GLY A 230 -12.58 14.91 -16.24
C GLY A 230 -11.92 16.03 -17.04
N VAL A 231 -10.61 15.92 -17.19
CA VAL A 231 -9.77 16.84 -17.97
C VAL A 231 -8.96 16.01 -18.97
N LEU A 232 -8.90 16.45 -20.22
CA LEU A 232 -8.12 15.80 -21.27
C LEU A 232 -6.94 16.69 -21.64
N PHE A 233 -5.72 16.26 -21.31
CA PHE A 233 -4.51 16.90 -21.82
C PHE A 233 -4.16 16.39 -23.21
N TYR A 234 -3.96 17.29 -24.17
CA TYR A 234 -3.45 16.97 -25.49
C TYR A 234 -2.21 17.80 -25.81
N GLY A 235 -1.34 17.28 -26.69
CA GLY A 235 -0.12 17.97 -27.12
C GLY A 235 1.05 17.01 -27.36
N PRO A 236 2.20 17.53 -27.80
CA PRO A 236 3.38 16.71 -28.09
C PRO A 236 3.86 15.90 -26.88
N PRO A 237 4.52 14.74 -27.08
CA PRO A 237 5.18 14.03 -25.97
C PRO A 237 6.25 14.92 -25.33
N GLY A 238 6.44 14.80 -24.02
CA GLY A 238 7.46 15.57 -23.29
C GLY A 238 7.03 16.97 -22.80
N CYS A 239 5.84 17.47 -23.15
CA CYS A 239 5.38 18.80 -22.72
C CYS A 239 4.83 18.88 -21.27
N GLY A 240 5.25 17.99 -20.36
CA GLY A 240 4.90 18.09 -18.94
C GLY A 240 3.47 17.71 -18.53
N LYS A 241 2.66 17.08 -19.40
CA LYS A 241 1.27 16.66 -19.08
C LYS A 241 1.17 15.80 -17.80
N THR A 242 2.06 14.81 -17.68
CA THR A 242 2.10 13.92 -16.49
C THR A 242 2.55 14.68 -15.23
N LEU A 243 3.47 15.64 -15.37
CA LEU A 243 3.92 16.46 -14.25
C LEU A 243 2.81 17.39 -13.76
N LEU A 244 2.06 18.01 -14.68
CA LEU A 244 0.87 18.81 -14.34
C LEU A 244 -0.16 18.00 -13.56
N ALA A 245 -0.46 16.79 -14.01
CA ALA A 245 -1.42 15.92 -13.32
C ALA A 245 -0.96 15.58 -11.88
N LYS A 246 0.34 15.29 -11.70
CA LYS A 246 0.94 15.05 -10.38
C LYS A 246 0.90 16.30 -9.50
N ALA A 247 1.20 17.48 -10.04
CA ALA A 247 1.18 18.73 -9.26
C ALA A 247 -0.23 19.10 -8.77
N VAL A 248 -1.26 18.89 -9.59
CA VAL A 248 -2.65 19.06 -9.19
C VAL A 248 -3.00 18.12 -8.02
N ALA A 249 -2.66 16.84 -8.15
CA ALA A 249 -2.95 15.86 -7.10
C ALA A 249 -2.23 16.20 -5.80
N SER A 250 -0.98 16.67 -5.87
CA SER A 250 -0.21 17.12 -4.72
C SER A 250 -0.85 18.32 -4.02
N GLU A 251 -1.27 19.34 -4.77
CA GLU A 251 -1.92 20.54 -4.20
C GLU A 251 -3.28 20.21 -3.57
N CYS A 252 -4.02 19.25 -4.15
CA CYS A 252 -5.28 18.77 -3.57
C CYS A 252 -5.08 17.84 -2.36
N SER A 253 -3.84 17.51 -1.99
CA SER A 253 -3.54 16.42 -1.04
C SER A 253 -4.30 15.13 -1.39
N ALA A 254 -4.44 14.86 -2.69
CA ALA A 254 -5.21 13.76 -3.23
C ALA A 254 -4.29 12.62 -3.64
N ASN A 255 -4.79 11.41 -3.48
CA ASN A 255 -4.16 10.20 -4.00
C ASN A 255 -4.01 10.28 -5.53
N PHE A 256 -2.92 9.78 -6.09
CA PHE A 256 -2.67 9.77 -7.53
C PHE A 256 -2.54 8.33 -8.02
N VAL A 257 -3.44 7.95 -8.94
CA VAL A 257 -3.43 6.64 -9.58
C VAL A 257 -3.09 6.84 -11.04
N SER A 258 -1.93 6.37 -11.46
CA SER A 258 -1.50 6.43 -12.86
C SER A 258 -1.71 5.08 -13.53
N ILE A 259 -2.46 5.07 -14.63
CA ILE A 259 -2.62 3.90 -15.49
C ILE A 259 -1.88 4.17 -16.78
N LYS A 260 -0.97 3.29 -17.19
CA LYS A 260 -0.21 3.46 -18.43
C LYS A 260 -0.92 2.79 -19.61
N GLY A 261 -0.79 3.35 -20.81
CA GLY A 261 -1.36 2.79 -22.05
C GLY A 261 -1.12 1.28 -22.27
N PRO A 262 0.09 0.73 -22.03
CA PRO A 262 0.32 -0.71 -22.11
C PRO A 262 -0.49 -1.54 -21.11
N GLU A 263 -0.73 -1.02 -19.90
CA GLU A 263 -1.56 -1.68 -18.87
C GLU A 263 -3.03 -1.71 -19.32
N LEU A 264 -3.50 -0.67 -19.99
CA LEU A 264 -4.83 -0.69 -20.64
C LEU A 264 -4.88 -1.75 -21.74
N LEU A 265 -3.86 -1.84 -22.60
CA LEU A 265 -3.87 -2.84 -23.67
C LEU A 265 -3.84 -4.27 -23.14
N THR A 266 -3.09 -4.56 -22.08
CA THR A 266 -3.10 -5.90 -21.44
C THR A 266 -4.44 -6.19 -20.76
N MET A 267 -5.08 -5.19 -20.16
CA MET A 267 -6.45 -5.33 -19.66
C MET A 267 -7.41 -5.71 -20.80
N TRP A 268 -7.28 -5.12 -22.00
CA TRP A 268 -8.27 -5.28 -23.06
C TRP A 268 -8.31 -6.64 -23.77
N PHE A 269 -7.23 -7.42 -23.77
CA PHE A 269 -7.16 -8.69 -24.53
C PHE A 269 -7.51 -9.95 -23.73
N GLY A 270 -7.71 -9.88 -22.40
CA GLY A 270 -7.81 -11.08 -21.55
C GLY A 270 -9.07 -11.21 -20.68
N GLU A 271 -9.46 -10.16 -19.94
CA GLU A 271 -10.47 -10.21 -18.86
C GLU A 271 -10.95 -8.78 -18.50
N SER A 272 -11.34 -8.01 -19.51
CA SER A 272 -11.08 -6.56 -19.58
C SER A 272 -11.89 -5.62 -18.71
N GLU A 273 -13.20 -5.88 -18.55
CA GLU A 273 -14.07 -4.92 -17.86
C GLU A 273 -13.90 -4.99 -16.34
N ALA A 274 -13.63 -6.19 -15.81
CA ALA A 274 -13.49 -6.39 -14.38
C ALA A 274 -12.31 -5.60 -13.81
N ASN A 275 -11.16 -5.63 -14.49
CA ASN A 275 -9.95 -4.91 -14.05
C ASN A 275 -10.15 -3.39 -14.11
N VAL A 276 -10.79 -2.87 -15.17
CA VAL A 276 -11.09 -1.44 -15.25
C VAL A 276 -12.04 -1.03 -14.12
N ARG A 277 -13.10 -1.81 -13.84
CA ARG A 277 -14.00 -1.55 -12.71
C ARG A 277 -13.25 -1.56 -11.38
N GLU A 278 -12.35 -2.52 -11.18
CA GLU A 278 -11.55 -2.63 -9.96
C GLU A 278 -10.66 -1.40 -9.75
N VAL A 279 -10.07 -0.84 -10.81
CA VAL A 279 -9.28 0.40 -10.71
C VAL A 279 -10.15 1.60 -10.32
N PHE A 280 -11.35 1.72 -10.89
CA PHE A 280 -12.31 2.76 -10.48
C PHE A 280 -12.88 2.54 -9.08
N ASP A 281 -13.04 1.29 -8.63
CA ASP A 281 -13.46 0.97 -7.26
C ASP A 281 -12.36 1.33 -6.27
N LYS A 282 -11.09 1.03 -6.59
CA LYS A 282 -9.93 1.43 -5.81
C LYS A 282 -9.85 2.95 -5.67
N ALA A 283 -9.90 3.68 -6.78
CA ALA A 283 -9.88 5.14 -6.78
C ALA A 283 -11.06 5.77 -5.99
N ARG A 284 -12.22 5.08 -5.90
CA ARG A 284 -13.36 5.52 -5.09
C ARG A 284 -13.16 5.27 -3.60
N ASN A 285 -12.56 4.14 -3.23
CA ASN A 285 -12.22 3.83 -1.84
C ASN A 285 -11.11 4.77 -1.32
N ASP A 286 -10.20 5.15 -2.21
CA ASP A 286 -9.07 6.05 -1.94
C ASP A 286 -9.41 7.54 -2.16
N ALA A 287 -10.69 7.92 -2.19
CA ALA A 287 -11.07 9.31 -2.37
C ALA A 287 -10.64 10.19 -1.16
N PRO A 288 -10.11 11.42 -1.38
CA PRO A 288 -9.97 12.12 -2.66
C PRO A 288 -8.80 11.61 -3.52
N CYS A 289 -9.07 11.33 -4.80
CA CYS A 289 -8.11 10.70 -5.72
C CYS A 289 -8.18 11.33 -7.12
N VAL A 290 -7.02 11.51 -7.76
CA VAL A 290 -6.83 11.86 -9.16
C VAL A 290 -6.47 10.59 -9.93
N LEU A 291 -7.38 10.14 -10.80
CA LEU A 291 -7.15 9.01 -11.70
C LEU A 291 -6.62 9.53 -13.05
N PHE A 292 -5.39 9.16 -13.40
CA PHE A 292 -4.68 9.62 -14.59
C PHE A 292 -4.45 8.46 -15.57
N PHE A 293 -4.86 8.65 -16.83
CA PHE A 293 -4.72 7.70 -17.94
C PHE A 293 -3.73 8.22 -18.99
#